data_AF-A0A3D5WNU4-F1
#
_entry.id   AF-A0A3D5WNU4-F1
#
_cell.length_a   1.000
_cell.length_b   1.000
_cell.length_c   1.000
_cell.angle_alpha   90.00
_cell.angle_beta   90.00
_cell.angle_gamma   90.00
#
_symmetry.space_group_name_H-M   'P 1'
#
loop_
_entity.id
_entity.type
_entity.pdbx_description
1 polymer ?
#
loop_
_entity_poly.entity_id
_entity_poly.type
_entity_poly.pdbx_seq_one_letter_code
_entity_poly.pdbx_strand_id
1 'polypeptide(L)'
;MKREMTLTIDSDSANEAFARTVVAAYVTRLDPTLEELADIKTAVSEAVTNSIIHGYGGREGEITIVCRICGKQIEVTVRDEGIGIEDIPKAMEPLYTTKPEWERSGMGFAFMEAFMD
;
A
#
# COMPACT_ATOMS: atom_id res chain seq x y z
N MET A 1 -15.30 -16.47 11.98
CA MET A 1 -15.92 -15.12 12.00
C MET A 1 -15.04 -14.22 11.13
N LYS A 2 -15.56 -13.69 10.02
CA LYS A 2 -14.79 -12.81 9.11
C LYS A 2 -14.59 -11.46 9.82
N ARG A 3 -13.34 -11.02 9.98
CA ARG A 3 -12.99 -9.73 10.59
C ARG A 3 -12.43 -8.85 9.48
N GLU A 4 -13.11 -7.77 9.16
CA GLU A 4 -12.77 -6.87 8.05
C GLU A 4 -12.81 -5.42 8.51
N MET A 5 -11.86 -4.62 8.04
CA MET A 5 -11.81 -3.17 8.19
C MET A 5 -11.69 -2.55 6.79
N THR A 6 -12.44 -1.49 6.55
CA THR A 6 -12.34 -0.67 5.33
C THR A 6 -12.05 0.76 5.73
N LEU A 7 -11.04 1.35 5.11
CA LEU A 7 -10.65 2.75 5.26
C LEU A 7 -10.62 3.39 3.87
N THR A 8 -11.35 4.48 3.70
CA THR A 8 -11.26 5.33 2.51
C THR A 8 -10.65 6.67 2.92
N ILE A 9 -9.65 7.11 2.17
CA ILE A 9 -8.93 8.37 2.38
C ILE A 9 -8.77 9.12 1.06
N ASP A 10 -8.64 10.44 1.13
CA ASP A 10 -8.25 11.24 -0.03
C ASP A 10 -6.83 10.90 -0.46
N SER A 11 -6.55 11.00 -1.77
CA SER A 11 -5.24 10.87 -2.39
C SER A 11 -4.33 12.06 -2.04
N ASP A 12 -3.99 12.18 -0.78
CA ASP A 12 -3.09 13.18 -0.21
C ASP A 12 -1.92 12.47 0.50
N SER A 13 -0.70 12.92 0.21
CA SER A 13 0.52 12.46 0.89
C SER A 13 0.46 12.57 2.43
N ALA A 14 -0.30 13.53 2.97
CA ALA A 14 -0.52 13.66 4.41
C ALA A 14 -1.23 12.43 5.02
N ASN A 15 -2.00 11.69 4.21
CA ASN A 15 -2.75 10.51 4.66
C ASN A 15 -1.90 9.22 4.66
N GLU A 16 -0.70 9.21 4.09
CA GLU A 16 0.14 8.01 4.00
C GLU A 16 0.49 7.45 5.39
N ALA A 17 0.91 8.34 6.30
CA ALA A 17 1.24 7.98 7.68
C ALA A 17 0.02 7.48 8.46
N PHE A 18 -1.14 8.09 8.21
CA PHE A 18 -2.39 7.70 8.82
C PHE A 18 -2.80 6.29 8.36
N ALA A 19 -2.77 6.03 7.05
CA ALA A 19 -3.14 4.75 6.45
C ALA A 19 -2.36 3.57 7.05
N ARG A 20 -1.02 3.62 7.01
CA ARG A 20 -0.18 2.54 7.56
C ARG A 20 -0.37 2.36 9.07
N THR A 21 -0.64 3.44 9.80
CA THR A 21 -0.86 3.38 11.26
C THR A 21 -2.19 2.71 11.59
N VAL A 22 -3.25 3.01 10.84
CA VAL A 22 -4.57 2.39 11.01
C VAL A 22 -4.52 0.89 10.69
N VAL A 23 -3.88 0.50 9.59
CA VAL A 23 -3.70 -0.92 9.25
C VAL A 23 -2.86 -1.63 10.31
N ALA A 24 -1.73 -1.05 10.71
CA ALA A 24 -0.86 -1.58 11.78
C ALA A 24 -1.64 -1.80 13.08
N ALA A 25 -2.42 -0.80 13.52
CA ALA A 25 -3.24 -0.89 14.71
C ALA A 25 -4.29 -2.02 14.60
N TYR A 26 -4.91 -2.19 13.44
CA TYR A 26 -5.89 -3.25 13.23
C TYR A 26 -5.28 -4.66 13.30
N VAL A 27 -4.07 -4.85 12.76
CA VAL A 27 -3.38 -6.15 12.75
C VAL A 27 -2.76 -6.53 14.10
N THR A 28 -2.56 -5.58 15.03
CA THR A 28 -2.03 -5.89 16.39
C THR A 28 -2.83 -6.95 17.15
N ARG A 29 -4.10 -7.15 16.79
CA ARG A 29 -5.00 -8.17 17.36
C ARG A 29 -4.57 -9.61 17.07
N LEU A 30 -3.57 -9.79 16.22
CA LEU A 30 -2.93 -11.09 15.92
C LEU A 30 -1.63 -11.30 16.70
N ASP A 31 -1.25 -10.35 17.55
CA ASP A 31 0.01 -10.34 18.30
C ASP A 31 1.26 -10.50 17.39
N PRO A 32 1.41 -9.69 16.33
CA PRO A 32 2.58 -9.77 15.44
C PRO A 32 3.85 -9.33 16.17
N THR A 33 4.99 -9.82 15.68
CA THR A 33 6.31 -9.29 16.04
C THR A 33 6.48 -7.85 15.56
N LEU A 34 7.46 -7.15 16.13
CA LEU A 34 7.78 -5.79 15.69
C LEU A 34 8.28 -5.73 14.23
N GLU A 35 8.94 -6.81 13.79
CA GLU A 35 9.44 -6.96 12.42
C GLU A 35 8.27 -7.12 11.44
N GLU A 36 7.37 -8.09 11.67
CA GLU A 36 6.15 -8.27 10.86
C GLU A 36 5.32 -6.97 10.81
N LEU A 37 5.20 -6.25 11.93
CA LEU A 37 4.48 -4.98 11.95
C LEU A 37 5.19 -3.88 11.14
N ALA A 38 6.53 -3.88 11.12
CA ALA A 38 7.31 -2.95 10.30
C ALA A 38 7.16 -3.25 8.80
N ASP A 39 7.18 -4.52 8.45
CA ASP A 39 7.00 -5.03 7.09
C ASP A 39 5.62 -4.66 6.54
N ILE A 40 4.56 -4.89 7.31
CA ILE A 40 3.18 -4.51 6.95
C ILE A 40 3.07 -2.99 6.74
N LYS A 41 3.64 -2.19 7.64
CA LYS A 41 3.61 -0.72 7.48
C LYS A 41 4.32 -0.28 6.21
N THR A 42 5.44 -0.90 5.88
CA THR A 42 6.21 -0.58 4.67
C THR A 42 5.41 -0.94 3.43
N ALA A 43 4.88 -2.16 3.34
CA ALA A 43 4.06 -2.59 2.20
C ALA A 43 2.82 -1.69 1.99
N VAL A 44 2.13 -1.32 3.07
CA VAL A 44 1.00 -0.37 3.00
C VAL A 44 1.45 1.01 2.55
N SER A 45 2.58 1.52 3.05
CA SER A 45 3.15 2.79 2.60
C SER A 45 3.44 2.77 1.10
N GLU A 46 4.08 1.72 0.59
CA GLU A 46 4.42 1.60 -0.83
C GLU A 46 3.15 1.55 -1.71
N ALA A 47 2.15 0.75 -1.33
CA ALA A 47 0.90 0.64 -2.08
C ALA A 47 0.11 1.96 -2.11
N VAL A 48 -0.01 2.64 -0.96
CA VAL A 48 -0.70 3.94 -0.86
C VAL A 48 0.08 5.02 -1.61
N THR A 49 1.41 5.05 -1.48
CA THR A 49 2.28 5.99 -2.21
C THR A 49 2.15 5.82 -3.71
N ASN A 50 2.09 4.57 -4.19
CA ASN A 50 1.88 4.27 -5.60
C ASN A 50 0.54 4.80 -6.10
N SER A 51 -0.52 4.62 -5.31
CA SER A 51 -1.86 5.15 -5.63
C SER A 51 -1.82 6.69 -5.78
N ILE A 52 -1.19 7.40 -4.84
CA ILE A 52 -1.10 8.86 -4.82
C ILE A 52 -0.28 9.38 -6.02
N ILE A 53 0.91 8.81 -6.24
CA ILE A 53 1.90 9.33 -7.18
C ILE A 53 1.62 8.86 -8.61
N HIS A 54 1.38 7.57 -8.78
CA HIS A 54 1.26 6.95 -10.10
C HIS A 54 -0.21 6.81 -10.53
N GLY A 55 -1.13 6.52 -9.61
CA GLY A 55 -2.56 6.48 -9.91
C GLY A 55 -3.14 7.88 -10.14
N TYR A 56 -3.07 8.75 -9.13
CA TYR A 56 -3.69 10.07 -9.20
C TYR A 56 -2.77 11.18 -9.70
N GLY A 57 -1.45 11.09 -9.45
CA GLY A 57 -0.47 12.02 -10.02
C GLY A 57 -0.70 13.48 -9.68
N GLY A 58 -1.19 13.75 -8.46
CA GLY A 58 -1.53 15.09 -7.98
C GLY A 58 -2.96 15.55 -8.27
N ARG A 59 -3.81 14.69 -8.83
CA ARG A 59 -5.25 14.93 -8.93
C ARG A 59 -5.98 14.49 -7.66
N GLU A 60 -7.18 15.04 -7.46
CA GLU A 60 -8.12 14.54 -6.45
C GLU A 60 -8.56 13.10 -6.77
N GLY A 61 -8.83 12.33 -5.72
CA GLY A 61 -9.26 10.95 -5.83
C GLY A 61 -9.27 10.27 -4.46
N GLU A 62 -9.89 9.10 -4.39
CA GLU A 62 -10.00 8.32 -3.16
C GLU A 62 -9.17 7.03 -3.23
N ILE A 63 -8.57 6.64 -2.11
CA ILE A 63 -7.85 5.38 -1.96
C ILE A 63 -8.61 4.55 -0.94
N THR A 64 -9.04 3.35 -1.35
CA THR A 64 -9.72 2.39 -0.50
C THR A 64 -8.76 1.32 -0.04
N ILE A 65 -8.63 1.15 1.27
CA ILE A 65 -7.82 0.12 1.92
C ILE A 65 -8.76 -0.85 2.62
N VAL A 66 -8.69 -2.13 2.26
CA VAL A 66 -9.46 -3.20 2.89
C VAL A 66 -8.49 -4.16 3.57
N CYS A 67 -8.61 -4.34 4.88
CA CYS A 67 -7.84 -5.31 5.64
C CYS A 67 -8.73 -6.43 6.17
N ARG A 68 -8.44 -7.67 5.78
CA ARG A 68 -9.15 -8.88 6.21
C ARG A 68 -8.24 -9.74 7.06
N ILE A 69 -8.78 -10.28 8.15
CA ILE A 69 -8.10 -11.26 8.99
C ILE A 69 -8.77 -12.62 8.80
N CYS A 70 -7.99 -13.59 8.31
CA CYS A 70 -8.38 -14.95 8.00
C CYS A 70 -7.55 -15.93 8.83
N GLY A 71 -8.02 -16.24 10.05
CA GLY A 71 -7.23 -17.06 10.99
C GLY A 71 -6.00 -16.29 11.47
N LYS A 72 -4.81 -16.73 11.04
CA LYS A 72 -3.52 -16.06 11.30
C LYS A 72 -3.01 -15.24 10.12
N GLN A 73 -3.68 -15.30 8.96
CA GLN A 73 -3.29 -14.55 7.77
C GLN A 73 -4.02 -13.21 7.75
N ILE A 74 -3.33 -12.21 7.19
CA ILE A 74 -3.91 -10.92 6.84
C ILE A 74 -3.92 -10.78 5.32
N GLU A 75 -4.97 -10.17 4.80
CA GLU A 75 -5.04 -9.75 3.40
C GLU A 75 -5.28 -8.24 3.41
N VAL A 76 -4.39 -7.48 2.78
CA VAL A 76 -4.55 -6.04 2.62
C VAL A 76 -4.71 -5.73 1.13
N THR A 77 -5.84 -5.14 0.77
CA THR A 77 -6.10 -4.66 -0.58
C THR A 77 -6.06 -3.14 -0.56
N VAL A 78 -5.25 -2.53 -1.42
CA VAL A 78 -5.26 -1.09 -1.69
C VAL A 78 -5.78 -0.89 -3.11
N ARG A 79 -6.77 -0.02 -3.27
CA ARG A 79 -7.42 0.27 -4.54
C ARG A 79 -7.53 1.78 -4.75
N ASP A 80 -7.16 2.21 -5.95
CA ASP A 80 -7.47 3.52 -6.50
C ASP A 80 -8.27 3.39 -7.81
N GLU A 81 -8.78 4.51 -8.30
CA GLU A 81 -9.42 4.63 -9.62
C GLU A 81 -8.65 5.65 -10.50
N GLY A 82 -7.32 5.65 -10.37
CA GLY A 82 -6.42 6.52 -11.11
C GLY A 82 -6.22 6.09 -12.57
N ILE A 83 -5.13 6.55 -13.18
CA ILE A 83 -4.83 6.28 -14.60
C ILE A 83 -4.48 4.82 -14.90
N GLY A 84 -4.23 4.01 -13.86
CA GLY A 84 -3.82 2.62 -13.98
C GLY A 84 -2.38 2.46 -14.47
N ILE A 85 -2.04 1.22 -14.82
CA ILE A 85 -0.71 0.78 -15.25
C ILE A 85 -0.86 0.15 -16.64
N GLU A 86 -0.21 0.74 -17.64
CA GLU A 86 -0.29 0.26 -19.03
C GLU A 86 0.42 -1.09 -19.23
N ASP A 87 1.61 -1.24 -18.64
CA ASP A 87 2.45 -2.44 -18.72
C ASP A 87 2.81 -2.91 -17.31
N ILE A 88 2.01 -3.83 -16.76
CA ILE A 88 2.20 -4.37 -15.41
C ILE A 88 3.54 -5.12 -15.28
N PRO A 89 3.92 -6.04 -16.20
CA PRO A 89 5.22 -6.70 -16.13
C PRO A 89 6.38 -5.70 -16.03
N LYS A 90 6.35 -4.64 -16.83
CA LYS A 90 7.38 -3.60 -16.78
C LYS A 90 7.35 -2.79 -15.48
N ALA A 91 6.16 -2.48 -14.96
CA ALA A 91 6.00 -1.77 -13.69
C ALA A 91 6.59 -2.55 -12.50
N MET A 92 6.62 -3.88 -12.59
CA MET A 92 7.21 -4.76 -11.60
C MET A 92 8.73 -4.94 -11.74
N GLU A 93 9.36 -4.45 -12.82
CA GLU A 93 10.81 -4.51 -12.96
C GLU A 93 11.48 -3.63 -11.88
N PRO A 94 12.47 -4.17 -11.13
CA PRO A 94 13.19 -3.38 -10.13
C PRO A 94 13.78 -2.11 -10.74
N LEU A 95 13.70 -1.00 -10.02
CA LEU A 95 14.20 0.32 -10.40
C LEU A 95 13.43 1.03 -11.52
N TYR A 96 12.36 0.42 -12.05
CA TYR A 96 11.50 1.10 -13.01
C TYR A 96 10.56 2.12 -12.34
N THR A 97 10.40 3.29 -12.96
CA THR A 97 9.46 4.32 -12.49
C THR A 97 8.94 5.14 -13.66
N THR A 98 7.66 5.54 -13.60
CA THR A 98 7.06 6.49 -14.54
C THR A 98 7.27 7.95 -14.14
N LYS A 99 7.92 8.19 -12.99
CA LYS A 99 8.17 9.53 -12.39
C LYS A 99 9.64 9.72 -11.96
N PRO A 100 10.62 9.57 -12.86
CA PRO A 100 12.04 9.73 -12.52
C PRO A 100 12.38 11.14 -12.00
N GLU A 101 11.63 12.15 -12.43
CA GLU A 101 11.79 13.55 -12.03
C GLU A 101 11.45 13.80 -10.55
N TRP A 102 10.80 12.84 -9.86
CA TRP A 102 10.46 12.91 -8.44
C TRP A 102 11.40 12.05 -7.57
N GLU A 103 12.58 11.71 -8.09
CA GLU A 103 13.64 10.94 -7.41
C GLU A 103 13.15 9.61 -6.82
N ARG A 104 12.19 8.97 -7.49
CA ARG A 104 11.61 7.69 -7.05
C ARG A 104 12.53 6.54 -7.41
N SER A 105 12.79 5.67 -6.44
CA SER A 105 13.72 4.55 -6.57
C SER A 105 13.22 3.43 -7.48
N GLY A 106 11.91 3.32 -7.73
CA GLY A 106 11.33 2.20 -8.48
C GLY A 106 11.37 0.86 -7.71
N MET A 107 11.43 0.90 -6.38
CA MET A 107 11.58 -0.28 -5.53
C MET A 107 10.28 -0.74 -4.84
N GLY A 108 9.16 -0.03 -5.01
CA GLY A 108 7.95 -0.27 -4.22
C GLY A 108 7.40 -1.69 -4.35
N PHE A 109 7.29 -2.23 -5.57
CA PHE A 109 6.86 -3.62 -5.77
C PHE A 109 7.85 -4.63 -5.18
N ALA A 110 9.16 -4.40 -5.35
CA ALA A 110 10.19 -5.28 -4.80
C ALA A 110 10.15 -5.34 -3.26
N PHE A 111 9.84 -4.21 -2.59
CA PHE A 111 9.61 -4.20 -1.14
C PHE A 111 8.36 -4.98 -0.76
N MET A 112 7.25 -4.78 -1.48
CA MET A 112 6.01 -5.52 -1.22
C MET A 112 6.21 -7.03 -1.39
N GLU A 113 6.90 -7.48 -2.43
CA GLU A 113 7.22 -8.90 -2.66
C GLU A 113 8.20 -9.48 -1.63
N ALA A 114 9.13 -8.68 -1.11
CA ALA A 114 10.09 -9.14 -0.11
C ALA A 114 9.47 -9.31 1.28
N PHE A 115 8.43 -8.51 1.59
CA PHE A 115 7.85 -8.43 2.93
C PHE A 115 6.54 -9.20 3.07
N MET A 116 5.81 -9.45 1.97
CA MET A 116 4.49 -10.09 1.97
C MET A 116 4.52 -11.42 1.21
N ASP A 117 3.67 -12.36 1.63
CA ASP A 117 3.47 -13.69 0.99
C ASP A 117 2.34 -13.71 -0.05
#